data_AF-A0A497LNN0-F1
#
_entry.id   AF-A0A497LNN0-F1
#
_cell.length_a   1.000
_cell.length_b   1.000
_cell.length_c   1.000
_cell.angle_alpha   90.00
_cell.angle_beta   90.00
_cell.angle_gamma   90.00
#
_symmetry.space_group_name_H-M   'P 1'
#
loop_
_entity.id
_entity.type
_entity.pdbx_description
1 polymer ?
#
loop_
_entity_poly.entity_id
_entity_poly.type
_entity_poly.pdbx_seq_one_letter_code
_entity_poly.pdbx_strand_id
1 'polypeptide(L)'
;MALTIRNKKYTVFGNKRVLFFDVDFGFFYHPGGEELKPSTLGLQHFDFVDAPSKGGYIFEFDYTNNKIKVLYPQGGEKVGTHDGGASVDSGDVQVTSTAANGDIITVRAGKAREVAAGCNLSNLTGVRVMVIGS
;
A
#
# COMPACT_ATOMS: atom_id res chain seq x y z
N MET A 1 6.14 2.96 18.72
CA MET A 1 5.41 2.17 19.74
C MET A 1 4.93 0.92 19.05
N ALA A 2 5.02 -0.26 19.66
CA ALA A 2 4.70 -1.52 18.99
C ALA A 2 3.21 -1.62 18.60
N LEU A 3 2.93 -2.40 17.56
CA LEU A 3 1.59 -2.75 17.09
C LEU A 3 0.75 -3.33 18.23
N THR A 4 -0.47 -2.83 18.43
CA THR A 4 -1.40 -3.40 19.43
C THR A 4 -2.46 -4.24 18.75
N ILE A 5 -2.61 -5.50 19.20
CA ILE A 5 -3.57 -6.46 18.64
C ILE A 5 -4.76 -6.63 19.60
N ARG A 6 -5.99 -6.56 19.09
CA ARG A 6 -7.24 -6.73 19.87
C ARG A 6 -8.27 -7.58 19.13
N ASN A 7 -9.35 -7.94 19.83
CA ASN A 7 -10.55 -8.56 19.26
C ASN A 7 -10.26 -9.81 18.41
N LYS A 8 -9.36 -10.68 18.89
CA LYS A 8 -8.98 -11.91 18.18
C LYS A 8 -10.18 -12.86 18.10
N LYS A 9 -10.52 -13.29 16.89
CA LYS A 9 -11.51 -14.32 16.60
C LYS A 9 -10.85 -15.43 15.80
N TYR A 10 -10.94 -16.64 16.33
CA TYR A 10 -10.32 -17.82 15.75
C TYR A 10 -11.38 -18.66 15.03
N THR A 11 -11.03 -19.16 13.87
CA THR A 11 -11.76 -20.23 13.20
C THR A 11 -10.78 -21.20 12.56
N VAL A 12 -11.27 -22.39 12.19
CA VAL A 12 -10.46 -23.45 11.59
C VAL A 12 -10.97 -23.68 10.17
N PHE A 13 -10.05 -23.78 9.22
CA PHE A 13 -10.34 -24.10 7.83
C PHE A 13 -9.44 -25.27 7.40
N GLY A 14 -10.01 -26.48 7.40
CA GLY A 14 -9.24 -27.70 7.18
C GLY A 14 -8.16 -27.90 8.26
N ASN A 15 -6.90 -28.01 7.83
CA ASN A 15 -5.72 -28.10 8.70
C ASN A 15 -5.07 -26.73 9.00
N LYS A 16 -5.69 -25.62 8.58
CA LYS A 16 -5.22 -24.26 8.81
C LYS A 16 -6.10 -23.54 9.84
N ARG A 17 -5.51 -22.56 10.52
CA ARG A 17 -6.19 -21.63 11.42
C ARG A 17 -6.37 -20.31 10.69
N VAL A 18 -7.59 -19.79 10.77
CA VAL A 18 -7.93 -18.46 10.25
C VAL A 18 -8.22 -17.57 11.44
N LEU A 19 -7.61 -16.39 11.48
CA LEU A 19 -7.83 -15.43 12.55
C LEU A 19 -8.24 -14.10 11.97
N PHE A 20 -9.23 -13.49 12.61
CA PHE A 20 -9.61 -12.10 12.40
C PHE A 20 -9.27 -11.33 13.66
N PHE A 21 -8.54 -10.23 13.54
CA PHE A 21 -8.20 -9.37 14.67
C PHE A 21 -8.19 -7.90 14.23
N ASP A 22 -8.12 -7.02 15.22
CA ASP A 22 -7.94 -5.59 15.02
C ASP A 22 -6.52 -5.20 15.40
N VAL A 23 -5.96 -4.29 14.62
CA VAL A 23 -4.64 -3.72 14.79
C VAL A 23 -4.75 -2.22 15.02
N ASP A 24 -4.05 -1.74 16.04
CA ASP A 24 -3.87 -0.32 16.30
C ASP A 24 -2.40 0.07 16.13
N PHE A 25 -2.17 1.12 15.34
CA PHE A 25 -0.86 1.72 15.14
C PHE A 25 -0.55 2.75 16.22
N GLY A 26 0.74 2.95 16.48
CA GLY A 26 1.22 3.88 17.51
C GLY A 26 1.52 5.29 16.99
N PHE A 27 2.01 6.13 17.89
CA PHE A 27 2.38 7.53 17.60
C PHE A 27 3.71 7.70 16.83
N PHE A 28 4.43 6.62 16.57
CA PHE A 28 5.73 6.66 15.90
C PHE A 28 5.91 5.41 15.04
N TYR A 29 5.84 5.60 13.72
CA TYR A 29 6.02 4.57 12.71
C TYR A 29 7.50 4.38 12.35
N HIS A 30 7.97 3.13 12.31
CA HIS A 30 9.31 2.80 11.81
C HIS A 30 9.24 2.35 10.34
N PRO A 31 10.13 2.87 9.47
CA PRO A 31 10.24 2.37 8.10
C PRO A 31 10.52 0.85 8.07
N GLY A 32 9.97 0.18 7.07
CA GLY A 32 9.95 -1.27 6.96
C GLY A 32 8.76 -1.94 7.65
N GLY A 33 7.88 -1.18 8.31
CA GLY A 33 6.66 -1.67 8.94
C GLY A 33 6.79 -2.00 10.42
N GLU A 34 5.63 -2.25 11.02
CA GLU A 34 5.48 -2.66 12.41
C GLU A 34 5.42 -4.18 12.53
N GLU A 35 5.99 -4.71 13.60
CA GLU A 35 6.08 -6.16 13.79
C GLU A 35 4.71 -6.82 14.02
N LEU A 36 4.44 -7.90 13.28
CA LEU A 36 3.29 -8.77 13.45
C LEU A 36 3.76 -10.22 13.34
N LYS A 37 4.01 -10.85 14.49
CA LYS A 37 4.59 -12.21 14.56
C LYS A 37 3.50 -13.29 14.58
N PRO A 38 3.64 -14.40 13.83
CA PRO A 38 2.74 -15.55 13.93
C PRO A 38 2.57 -16.08 15.35
N SER A 39 3.66 -16.12 16.13
CA SER A 39 3.65 -16.61 17.51
C SER A 39 2.77 -15.79 18.45
N THR A 40 2.60 -14.49 18.20
CA THR A 40 1.69 -13.63 19.00
C THR A 40 0.21 -13.96 18.77
N LEU A 41 -0.06 -14.72 17.71
CA LEU A 41 -1.37 -15.22 17.33
C LEU A 41 -1.53 -16.72 17.56
N GLY A 42 -0.51 -17.39 18.11
CA GLY A 42 -0.52 -18.84 18.32
C GLY A 42 -0.38 -19.64 17.03
N LEU A 43 0.30 -19.07 16.03
CA LEU A 43 0.66 -19.69 14.75
C LEU A 43 2.16 -19.90 14.67
N GLN A 44 2.60 -20.86 13.87
CA GLN A 44 4.01 -21.08 13.54
C GLN A 44 4.44 -20.20 12.35
N HIS A 45 3.57 -20.04 11.35
CA HIS A 45 3.79 -19.16 10.19
C HIS A 45 2.48 -18.58 9.67
N PHE A 46 2.60 -17.55 8.83
CA PHE A 46 1.48 -17.06 8.02
C PHE A 46 1.60 -17.61 6.61
N ASP A 47 0.53 -18.21 6.11
CA ASP A 47 0.38 -18.56 4.69
C ASP A 47 -0.26 -17.41 3.91
N PHE A 48 -1.12 -16.64 4.58
CA PHE A 48 -1.86 -15.54 3.99
C PHE A 48 -2.14 -14.46 5.03
N VAL A 49 -1.99 -13.20 4.63
CA VAL A 49 -2.32 -12.02 5.41
C VAL A 49 -3.06 -11.04 4.49
N ASP A 50 -4.27 -10.65 4.88
CA ASP A 50 -5.03 -9.60 4.24
C ASP A 50 -5.43 -8.54 5.26
N ALA A 51 -5.27 -7.28 4.86
CA ALA A 51 -5.59 -6.11 5.64
C ALA A 51 -6.23 -5.08 4.70
N PRO A 52 -7.58 -4.99 4.70
CA PRO A 52 -8.27 -4.02 3.88
C PRO A 52 -7.82 -2.58 4.18
N SER A 53 -7.80 -1.75 3.14
CA SER A 53 -7.47 -0.32 3.28
C SER A 53 -8.37 0.36 4.33
N LYS A 54 -7.80 1.29 5.10
CA LYS A 54 -8.51 2.04 6.14
C LYS A 54 -7.94 3.43 6.29
N GLY A 55 -8.82 4.44 6.40
CA GLY A 55 -8.42 5.83 6.65
C GLY A 55 -7.53 6.42 5.56
N GLY A 56 -7.66 5.95 4.31
CA GLY A 56 -6.81 6.37 3.19
C GLY A 56 -5.45 5.68 3.11
N TYR A 57 -5.16 4.74 4.01
CA TYR A 57 -3.95 3.93 3.99
C TYR A 57 -4.20 2.54 3.39
N ILE A 58 -3.14 2.04 2.74
CA ILE A 58 -3.02 0.68 2.21
C ILE A 58 -2.05 -0.07 3.13
N PHE A 59 -2.28 -1.36 3.31
CA PHE A 59 -1.44 -2.21 4.14
C PHE A 59 -0.81 -3.31 3.29
N GLU A 60 0.45 -3.57 3.54
CA GLU A 60 1.19 -4.65 2.88
C GLU A 60 1.92 -5.47 3.94
N PHE A 61 1.89 -6.80 3.81
CA PHE A 61 2.60 -7.68 4.71
C PHE A 61 3.92 -8.16 4.11
N ASP A 62 5.01 -7.92 4.83
CA ASP A 62 6.34 -8.46 4.52
C ASP A 62 6.50 -9.83 5.19
N TYR A 63 6.30 -10.88 4.39
CA TYR A 63 6.42 -12.28 4.84
C TYR A 63 7.84 -12.67 5.25
N THR A 64 8.88 -11.96 4.77
CA THR A 64 10.27 -12.25 5.12
C THR A 64 10.57 -11.79 6.54
N ASN A 65 10.09 -10.59 6.89
CA ASN A 65 10.40 -9.94 8.17
C ASN A 65 9.27 -10.02 9.20
N ASN A 66 8.12 -10.58 8.82
CA ASN A 66 6.89 -10.60 9.63
C ASN A 66 6.45 -9.20 10.08
N LYS A 67 6.32 -8.28 9.12
CA LYS A 67 5.95 -6.88 9.38
C LYS A 67 4.78 -6.44 8.53
N ILE A 68 3.90 -5.63 9.12
CA ILE A 68 2.84 -4.92 8.41
C ILE A 68 3.30 -3.49 8.11
N LYS A 69 3.39 -3.15 6.82
CA LYS A 69 3.75 -1.82 6.32
C LYS A 69 2.50 -0.99 6.13
N VAL A 70 2.65 0.32 6.32
CA VAL A 70 1.60 1.30 6.06
C VAL A 70 2.03 2.14 4.86
N LEU A 71 1.19 2.17 3.84
CA LEU A 71 1.41 2.91 2.60
C LEU A 71 0.28 3.91 2.39
N TYR A 72 0.58 4.99 1.68
CA TYR A 72 -0.43 5.95 1.21
C TYR A 72 -0.39 6.05 -0.32
N PRO A 73 -1.55 6.26 -0.96
CA PRO A 73 -1.62 6.43 -2.40
C PRO A 73 -0.94 7.75 -2.81
N GLN A 74 -0.22 7.75 -3.93
CA GLN A 74 0.42 8.95 -4.47
C GLN A 74 -0.33 9.57 -5.67
N GLY A 75 -1.49 9.01 -6.03
CA GLY A 75 -2.15 9.30 -7.31
C GLY A 75 -1.46 8.56 -8.47
N GLY A 76 -1.90 8.82 -9.71
CA GLY A 76 -1.24 8.31 -10.91
C GLY A 76 0.10 9.02 -11.17
N GLU A 77 1.00 8.37 -11.92
CA GLU A 77 2.22 9.03 -12.40
C GLU A 77 1.82 10.26 -13.22
N LYS A 78 2.31 11.45 -12.84
CA LYS A 78 2.05 12.66 -13.63
C LYS A 78 2.76 12.53 -14.97
N VAL A 79 1.99 12.49 -16.05
CA VAL A 79 2.49 12.73 -17.40
C VAL A 79 2.60 14.24 -17.59
N GLY A 80 3.66 14.69 -18.26
CA GLY A 80 3.95 16.11 -18.47
C GLY A 80 2.77 16.92 -19.00
N THR A 81 2.81 18.23 -18.77
CA THR A 81 1.80 19.19 -19.23
C THR A 81 1.68 19.12 -20.76
N HIS A 82 0.61 18.53 -21.29
CA HIS A 82 0.24 18.73 -22.69
C HIS A 82 -0.51 20.07 -22.81
N ASP A 83 0.18 21.18 -22.53
CA ASP A 83 -0.32 22.52 -22.83
C ASP A 83 0.51 23.09 -23.97
N GLY A 84 0.00 22.92 -25.17
CA GLY A 84 0.61 23.40 -26.39
C GLY A 84 -0.09 22.73 -27.54
N GLY A 85 -1.34 23.14 -27.79
CA GLY A 85 -2.04 22.75 -29.01
C GLY A 85 -1.10 22.98 -30.19
N ALA A 86 -0.81 21.91 -30.94
CA ALA A 86 0.08 22.01 -32.07
C ALA A 86 -0.54 22.96 -33.10
N SER A 87 0.13 24.08 -33.40
CA SER A 87 -0.20 24.90 -34.56
C SER A 87 0.54 24.33 -35.77
N VAL A 88 -0.17 24.16 -36.88
CA VAL A 88 0.41 23.89 -38.20
C VAL A 88 -0.02 25.04 -39.09
N ASP A 89 0.95 25.75 -39.66
CA ASP A 89 0.67 26.89 -40.51
C ASP A 89 0.08 26.42 -41.86
N SER A 90 -0.85 27.20 -42.41
CA SER A 90 -1.54 26.86 -43.64
C SER A 90 -0.56 26.81 -44.83
N GLY A 91 -0.38 25.61 -45.40
CA GLY A 91 0.50 25.38 -46.56
C GLY A 91 1.71 24.51 -46.25
N ASP A 92 1.99 24.23 -44.97
CA ASP A 92 3.03 23.30 -44.58
C ASP A 92 2.60 21.85 -44.82
N VAL A 93 3.50 21.07 -45.42
CA VAL A 93 3.34 19.62 -45.64
C VAL A 93 4.04 18.78 -44.57
N GLN A 94 4.74 19.40 -43.63
CA GLN A 94 5.44 18.73 -42.54
C GLN A 94 5.12 19.36 -41.19
N VAL A 95 4.73 18.53 -40.23
CA VAL A 95 4.54 18.96 -38.84
C VAL A 95 5.87 18.87 -38.12
N THR A 96 6.49 20.02 -37.83
CA THR A 96 7.80 20.11 -37.17
C THR A 96 7.70 20.32 -35.66
N SER A 97 6.49 20.53 -35.12
CA SER A 97 6.32 20.74 -33.68
C SER A 97 6.53 19.43 -32.90
N THR A 98 7.40 19.49 -31.90
CA THR A 98 7.60 18.39 -30.94
C THR A 98 6.31 18.04 -30.18
N ALA A 99 5.34 18.97 -30.13
CA ALA A 99 4.02 18.75 -29.54
C ALA A 99 3.11 17.82 -30.37
N ALA A 100 3.27 17.78 -31.69
CA ALA A 100 2.51 16.89 -32.58
C ALA A 100 3.20 15.55 -32.86
N ASN A 101 4.54 15.53 -32.77
CA ASN A 101 5.38 14.32 -32.88
C ASN A 101 5.87 13.80 -31.52
N GLY A 102 5.23 14.22 -30.42
CA GLY A 102 5.64 13.81 -29.09
C GLY A 102 5.54 12.29 -28.92
N ASP A 103 6.52 11.69 -28.24
CA ASP A 103 6.51 10.27 -27.93
C ASP A 103 5.19 9.88 -27.24
N ILE A 104 4.67 8.70 -27.58
CA ILE A 104 3.62 8.07 -26.76
C ILE A 104 4.23 7.81 -25.39
N ILE A 105 3.98 8.69 -24.43
CA ILE A 105 4.47 8.50 -23.06
C ILE A 105 3.66 7.37 -22.46
N THR A 106 4.34 6.25 -22.19
CA THR A 106 3.74 5.17 -21.43
C THR A 106 3.54 5.65 -19.99
N VAL A 107 2.29 5.91 -19.61
CA VAL A 107 1.93 6.24 -18.24
C VAL A 107 1.99 4.96 -17.42
N ARG A 108 2.88 4.92 -16.43
CA ARG A 108 2.91 3.83 -15.44
C ARG A 108 1.83 4.07 -14.40
N ALA A 109 1.23 2.99 -13.89
CA ALA A 109 0.38 3.10 -12.71
C ALA A 109 1.18 3.74 -11.56
N GLY A 110 0.57 4.72 -10.89
CA GLY A 110 1.20 5.36 -9.75
C GLY A 110 1.40 4.36 -8.62
N LYS A 111 2.58 4.38 -7.99
CA LYS A 111 2.93 3.49 -6.89
C LYS A 111 2.44 4.06 -5.56
N ALA A 112 2.00 3.19 -4.65
CA ALA A 112 1.84 3.58 -3.26
C ALA A 112 3.23 3.79 -2.64
N ARG A 113 3.32 4.67 -1.65
CA ARG A 113 4.58 4.93 -0.93
C ARG A 113 4.41 4.62 0.54
N GLU A 114 5.43 4.01 1.12
CA GLU A 114 5.46 3.77 2.56
C GLU A 114 5.43 5.09 3.34
N VAL A 115 4.71 5.09 4.47
CA VAL A 115 4.68 6.20 5.42
C VAL A 115 6.10 6.49 5.92
N ALA A 116 6.42 7.78 6.08
CA ALA A 116 7.76 8.20 6.49
C ALA A 116 8.05 7.85 7.96
N ALA A 117 9.35 7.76 8.29
CA ALA A 117 9.79 7.54 9.66
C ALA A 117 9.23 8.60 10.62
N GLY A 118 8.74 8.15 11.78
CA GLY A 118 8.25 9.04 12.83
C GLY A 118 6.87 9.64 12.59
N CYS A 119 6.17 9.28 11.52
CA CYS A 119 4.77 9.65 11.36
C CYS A 119 3.92 9.13 12.52
N ASN A 120 2.99 9.99 12.98
CA ASN A 120 2.02 9.64 13.99
C ASN A 120 0.82 8.94 13.35
N LEU A 121 0.66 7.65 13.65
CA LEU A 121 -0.45 6.80 13.18
C LEU A 121 -1.40 6.40 14.32
N SER A 122 -1.37 7.09 15.46
CA SER A 122 -2.19 6.74 16.64
C SER A 122 -3.70 6.82 16.42
N ASN A 123 -4.14 7.55 15.39
CA ASN A 123 -5.54 7.58 14.97
C ASN A 123 -5.94 6.39 14.08
N LEU A 124 -4.96 5.64 13.57
CA LEU A 124 -5.18 4.45 12.74
C LEU A 124 -5.38 3.23 13.65
N THR A 125 -6.55 3.19 14.28
CA THR A 125 -6.98 2.13 15.19
C THR A 125 -8.00 1.22 14.52
N GLY A 126 -8.15 -0.01 15.00
CA GLY A 126 -9.17 -0.96 14.53
C GLY A 126 -8.99 -1.38 13.07
N VAL A 127 -7.75 -1.46 12.58
CA VAL A 127 -7.47 -2.01 11.24
C VAL A 127 -7.74 -3.50 11.29
N ARG A 128 -8.78 -3.96 10.58
CA ARG A 128 -9.13 -5.37 10.53
C ARG A 128 -8.05 -6.10 9.74
N VAL A 129 -7.51 -7.17 10.32
CA VAL A 129 -6.58 -8.07 9.65
C VAL A 129 -7.13 -9.48 9.70
N MET A 130 -7.08 -10.17 8.56
CA MET A 130 -7.31 -11.60 8.43
C MET A 130 -5.97 -12.28 8.17
N VAL A 131 -5.69 -13.35 8.91
CA VAL A 131 -4.54 -14.22 8.61
C VAL A 131 -4.99 -15.66 8.49
N ILE A 132 -4.30 -16.41 7.64
CA ILE A 132 -4.37 -17.87 7.56
C ILE A 132 -2.98 -18.40 7.84
N GLY A 133 -2.88 -19.41 8.70
CA GLY A 133 -1.61 -20.02 9.07
C GLY A 133 -1.77 -21.39 9.67
N SER A 134 -0.65 -21.99 10.04
CA SER A 134 -0.59 -23.17 10.92
C SER A 134 0.39 -22.93 12.05
#